data_AF-K9PZ09-F1
#
_entry.id   AF-K9PZ09-F1
#
_cell.length_a   1.000
_cell.length_b   1.000
_cell.length_c   1.000
_cell.angle_alpha   90.00
_cell.angle_beta   90.00
_cell.angle_gamma   90.00
#
_symmetry.space_group_name_H-M   'P 1'
#
loop_
_entity.id
_entity.type
_entity.pdbx_description
1 polymer ?
#
loop_
_entity_poly.entity_id
_entity_poly.type
_entity_poly.pdbx_seq_one_letter_code
_entity_poly.pdbx_strand_id
1 'polypeptide(L)'
;MATLKSLFFSIYAALNNVYSGWILWNLFLAFLPLLMSVVLFRRQTLTKWKLFGACFGLGFIGIVGTQLRTPWVIDLVLNKVDRAIATNPAMLLNALWFGAIIVFTLTLNFWLFRKEKTLKSGLWWIGFVCFICFLPNAPYVLTDIIHLIRGTSSGLIPTWVVALVFIPLHVTAIAVAFEAYVLSILNLNDYLRERAGKLWILPTELTIHLLSAIGIYLGRFLRFNSWDVVVDPTSVVASTLNTLTSKRPLAVIGVTFLILAVLYWVMKQITLGLRLRFYLAKQGIDIFDLPNKLQTISAAESASETHLE
;
A
#
# COMPACT_ATOMS: atom_id res chain seq x y z
N MET A 1 30.84 26.70 -0.98
CA MET A 1 30.56 25.61 -1.95
C MET A 1 30.50 24.31 -1.16
N ALA A 2 29.32 23.75 -0.90
CA ALA A 2 29.21 22.49 -0.16
C ALA A 2 29.83 21.37 -1.01
N THR A 3 30.85 20.69 -0.50
CA THR A 3 31.48 19.58 -1.22
C THR A 3 30.46 18.43 -1.35
N LEU A 4 30.48 17.68 -2.46
CA LEU A 4 29.59 16.53 -2.68
C LEU A 4 29.59 15.54 -1.48
N LYS A 5 30.74 15.43 -0.81
CA LYS A 5 30.94 14.65 0.41
C LYS A 5 30.16 15.19 1.62
N SER A 6 30.11 16.52 1.78
CA SER A 6 29.30 17.18 2.83
C SER A 6 27.80 17.06 2.56
N LEU A 7 27.38 17.10 1.29
CA LEU A 7 25.99 16.85 0.87
C LEU A 7 25.58 15.41 1.22
N PHE A 8 26.38 14.43 0.80
CA PHE A 8 26.08 13.01 1.06
C PHE A 8 26.01 12.70 2.56
N PHE A 9 26.95 13.24 3.34
CA PHE A 9 26.95 13.08 4.79
C PHE A 9 25.72 13.73 5.44
N SER A 10 25.31 14.91 4.99
CA SER A 10 24.11 15.60 5.51
C SER A 10 22.82 14.82 5.18
N ILE A 11 22.72 14.28 3.97
CA ILE A 11 21.58 13.43 3.56
C ILE A 11 21.56 12.13 4.37
N TYR A 12 22.72 11.47 4.50
CA TYR A 12 22.85 10.23 5.26
C TYR A 12 22.52 10.42 6.75
N ALA A 13 23.06 11.45 7.39
CA ALA A 13 22.77 11.78 8.78
C ALA A 13 21.29 12.14 9.00
N ALA A 14 20.66 12.86 8.06
CA ALA A 14 19.24 13.18 8.12
C ALA A 14 18.33 11.94 7.94
N LEU A 15 18.70 11.02 7.04
CA LEU A 15 17.99 9.75 6.83
C LEU A 15 18.10 8.81 8.04
N ASN A 16 19.26 8.76 8.71
CA ASN A 16 19.45 7.91 9.89
C ASN A 16 18.87 8.50 11.19
N ASN A 17 18.91 9.81 11.39
CA ASN A 17 18.45 10.43 12.64
C ASN A 17 16.97 10.86 12.58
N VAL A 18 16.61 11.71 11.62
CA VAL A 18 15.31 12.43 11.63
C VAL A 18 14.22 11.61 10.92
N TYR A 19 14.57 10.92 9.84
CA TYR A 19 13.63 10.12 9.04
C TYR A 19 13.71 8.61 9.26
N SER A 20 14.70 8.13 10.03
CA SER A 20 14.98 6.74 10.48
C SER A 20 14.16 5.61 9.82
N GLY A 21 14.27 5.47 8.49
CA GLY A 21 13.59 4.41 7.73
C GLY A 21 12.05 4.45 7.73
N TRP A 22 11.41 5.45 8.34
CA TRP A 22 9.94 5.53 8.47
C TRP A 22 9.24 5.53 7.11
N ILE A 23 9.77 6.30 6.16
CA ILE A 23 9.17 6.37 4.82
C ILE A 23 9.32 5.07 4.05
N LEU A 24 10.45 4.37 4.20
CA LEU A 24 10.68 3.08 3.55
C LEU A 24 9.80 1.99 4.16
N TRP A 25 9.63 2.02 5.48
CA TRP A 25 8.73 1.10 6.18
C TRP A 25 7.26 1.33 5.79
N ASN A 26 6.80 2.58 5.74
CA ASN A 26 5.42 2.88 5.36
C ASN A 26 5.18 2.62 3.88
N LEU A 27 6.18 2.84 3.02
CA LEU A 27 6.12 2.44 1.63
C LEU A 27 6.03 0.91 1.50
N PHE A 28 6.84 0.15 2.24
CA PHE A 28 6.74 -1.31 2.29
C PHE A 28 5.32 -1.77 2.67
N LEU A 29 4.75 -1.21 3.74
CA LEU A 29 3.37 -1.53 4.16
C LEU A 29 2.33 -1.14 3.11
N ALA A 30 2.55 -0.05 2.36
CA ALA A 30 1.66 0.39 1.29
C ALA A 30 1.61 -0.58 0.10
N PHE A 31 2.71 -1.27 -0.19
CA PHE A 31 2.76 -2.23 -1.29
C PHE A 31 2.25 -3.64 -0.92
N LEU A 32 2.16 -3.96 0.37
CA LEU A 32 1.63 -5.24 0.82
C LEU A 32 0.21 -5.54 0.29
N PRO A 33 -0.80 -4.65 0.42
CA PRO A 33 -2.12 -4.89 -0.15
C PRO A 33 -2.09 -5.04 -1.68
N LEU A 34 -1.18 -4.35 -2.37
CA LEU A 34 -1.02 -4.52 -3.81
C LEU A 34 -0.56 -5.94 -4.16
N LEU A 35 0.46 -6.45 -3.47
CA LEU A 35 0.93 -7.82 -3.66
C LEU A 35 -0.20 -8.83 -3.38
N MET A 36 -0.93 -8.65 -2.29
CA MET A 36 -2.06 -9.51 -1.92
C MET A 36 -3.17 -9.47 -2.97
N SER A 37 -3.51 -8.29 -3.50
CA SER A 37 -4.51 -8.13 -4.55
C SER A 37 -4.12 -8.89 -5.83
N VAL A 38 -2.84 -8.89 -6.16
CA VAL A 38 -2.32 -9.61 -7.33
C VAL A 38 -2.43 -11.13 -7.13
N VAL A 39 -2.05 -11.62 -5.94
CA VAL A 39 -2.13 -13.04 -5.59
C VAL A 39 -3.59 -13.53 -5.53
N LEU A 40 -4.50 -12.73 -4.98
CA LEU A 40 -5.89 -13.09 -4.77
C LEU A 40 -6.75 -12.96 -6.03
N PHE A 41 -6.54 -11.90 -6.81
CA PHE A 41 -7.45 -11.51 -7.88
C PHE A 41 -6.88 -11.69 -9.29
N ARG A 42 -5.55 -11.75 -9.46
CA ARG A 42 -4.88 -11.79 -10.78
C ARG A 42 -4.00 -13.02 -11.05
N ARG A 43 -4.11 -14.06 -10.22
CA ARG A 43 -3.20 -15.23 -10.24
C ARG A 43 -3.01 -15.91 -11.60
N GLN A 44 -4.02 -15.85 -12.48
CA GLN A 44 -3.98 -16.51 -13.80
C GLN A 44 -3.20 -15.72 -14.87
N THR A 45 -2.90 -14.45 -14.64
CA THR A 45 -2.29 -13.56 -15.66
C THR A 45 -0.78 -13.33 -15.49
N LEU A 46 -0.19 -13.81 -14.37
CA LEU A 46 1.20 -13.52 -14.01
C LEU A 46 2.06 -14.78 -13.96
N THR A 47 3.21 -14.70 -14.64
CA THR A 47 4.26 -15.74 -14.58
C THR A 47 4.84 -15.81 -13.17
N LYS A 48 5.15 -17.03 -12.69
CA LYS A 48 5.74 -17.26 -11.36
C LYS A 48 6.97 -16.39 -11.07
N TRP A 49 7.79 -16.11 -12.08
CA TRP A 49 8.97 -15.25 -12.00
C TRP A 49 8.66 -13.78 -11.70
N LYS A 50 7.61 -13.20 -12.29
CA LYS A 50 7.21 -11.80 -12.02
C LYS A 50 6.70 -11.65 -10.58
N LEU A 51 5.96 -12.64 -10.11
CA LEU A 51 5.46 -12.66 -8.75
C LEU A 51 6.58 -12.88 -7.73
N PHE A 52 7.52 -13.79 -8.02
CA PHE A 52 8.72 -13.98 -7.21
C PHE A 52 9.56 -12.69 -7.13
N GLY A 53 9.77 -12.01 -8.26
CA GLY A 53 10.47 -10.72 -8.31
C GLY A 53 9.77 -9.63 -7.47
N ALA A 54 8.43 -9.55 -7.53
CA ALA A 54 7.66 -8.62 -6.71
C ALA A 54 7.79 -8.94 -5.21
N CYS A 55 7.66 -10.21 -4.81
CA CYS A 55 7.85 -10.64 -3.42
C CYS A 55 9.28 -10.36 -2.93
N PHE A 56 10.29 -10.62 -3.75
CA PHE A 56 11.70 -10.39 -3.41
C PHE A 56 12.00 -8.90 -3.26
N GLY A 57 11.56 -8.08 -4.21
CA GLY A 57 11.71 -6.62 -4.15
C GLY A 57 11.03 -6.04 -2.90
N LEU A 58 9.83 -6.51 -2.58
CA LEU A 58 9.13 -6.10 -1.36
C LEU A 58 9.85 -6.56 -0.09
N GLY A 59 10.33 -7.80 -0.05
CA GLY A 59 11.13 -8.30 1.06
C GLY A 59 12.39 -7.47 1.29
N PHE A 60 13.09 -7.09 0.21
CA PHE A 60 14.28 -6.24 0.27
C PHE A 60 13.97 -4.84 0.82
N ILE A 61 12.92 -4.18 0.31
CA ILE A 61 12.50 -2.85 0.82
C ILE A 61 12.12 -2.94 2.30
N GLY A 62 11.42 -4.00 2.71
CA GLY A 62 11.07 -4.26 4.10
C GLY A 62 12.30 -4.44 4.99
N ILE A 63 13.28 -5.24 4.56
CA ILE A 63 14.54 -5.46 5.30
C ILE A 63 15.37 -4.17 5.42
N VAL A 64 15.52 -3.41 4.33
CA VAL A 64 16.25 -2.14 4.37
C VAL A 64 15.53 -1.11 5.25
N GLY A 65 14.20 -1.05 5.15
CA GLY A 65 13.38 -0.17 5.98
C GLY A 65 13.46 -0.49 7.47
N THR A 66 13.50 -1.78 7.84
CA THR A 66 13.70 -2.18 9.24
C THR A 66 15.13 -1.93 9.70
N GLN A 67 16.15 -2.20 8.88
CA GLN A 67 17.56 -1.95 9.21
C GLN A 67 17.86 -0.46 9.44
N LEU A 68 17.25 0.46 8.70
CA LEU A 68 17.41 1.90 8.96
C LEU A 68 16.75 2.37 10.29
N ARG A 69 15.90 1.53 10.89
CA ARG A 69 15.33 1.72 12.23
C ARG A 69 16.22 1.11 13.34
N THR A 70 17.17 0.25 12.99
CA THR A 70 17.85 -0.64 13.93
C THR A 70 18.86 -0.03 14.90
N PRO A 71 19.53 1.12 14.71
CA PRO A 71 20.45 1.61 15.75
C PRO A 71 19.73 1.90 17.08
N TRP A 72 18.51 2.43 17.03
CA TRP A 72 17.69 2.68 18.23
C TRP A 72 16.90 1.45 18.70
N VAL A 73 16.38 0.63 17.77
CA VAL A 73 15.62 -0.57 18.16
C VAL A 73 16.52 -1.65 18.72
N ILE A 74 17.73 -1.86 18.17
CA ILE A 74 18.70 -2.82 18.73
C ILE A 74 19.19 -2.33 20.09
N ASP A 75 19.48 -1.05 20.27
CA ASP A 75 19.89 -0.54 21.59
C ASP A 75 18.72 -0.58 22.61
N LEU A 76 17.49 -0.28 22.19
CA LEU A 76 16.28 -0.37 23.02
C LEU A 76 15.89 -1.83 23.32
N VAL A 77 16.08 -2.74 22.36
CA VAL A 77 15.77 -4.16 22.48
C VAL A 77 16.87 -4.85 23.26
N LEU A 78 18.15 -4.72 22.93
CA LEU A 78 19.24 -5.33 23.72
C LEU A 78 19.29 -4.80 25.16
N ASN A 79 19.19 -3.48 25.39
CA ASN A 79 19.20 -2.93 26.76
C ASN A 79 17.90 -3.17 27.55
N LYS A 80 16.79 -3.53 26.89
CA LYS A 80 15.56 -4.03 27.57
C LYS A 80 15.54 -5.55 27.69
N VAL A 81 16.08 -6.29 26.73
CA VAL A 81 16.12 -7.75 26.69
C VAL A 81 17.10 -8.25 27.75
N ASP A 82 18.27 -7.63 27.91
CA ASP A 82 19.20 -7.98 29.00
C ASP A 82 18.59 -7.72 30.40
N ARG A 83 17.77 -6.66 30.53
CA ARG A 83 17.07 -6.35 31.79
C ARG A 83 15.80 -7.16 32.01
N ALA A 84 15.09 -7.55 30.96
CA ALA A 84 13.78 -8.21 31.03
C ALA A 84 13.87 -9.74 30.97
N ILE A 85 14.88 -10.32 30.31
CA ILE A 85 15.16 -11.77 30.40
C ILE A 85 15.55 -12.15 31.83
N ALA A 86 16.16 -11.24 32.60
CA ALA A 86 16.47 -11.45 34.01
C ALA A 86 15.23 -11.42 34.95
N THR A 87 14.07 -10.90 34.51
CA THR A 87 12.92 -10.65 35.39
C THR A 87 11.58 -11.24 34.94
N ASN A 88 11.38 -11.63 33.67
CA ASN A 88 10.05 -12.10 33.23
C ASN A 88 10.07 -13.14 32.08
N PRO A 89 9.64 -14.40 32.32
CA PRO A 89 9.68 -15.48 31.31
C PRO A 89 8.69 -15.30 30.14
N ALA A 90 7.70 -14.40 30.27
CA ALA A 90 6.72 -14.12 29.22
C ALA A 90 7.32 -13.44 27.96
N MET A 91 8.48 -12.76 28.08
CA MET A 91 9.14 -12.14 26.93
C MET A 91 9.83 -13.16 26.00
N LEU A 92 10.31 -14.28 26.56
CA LEU A 92 10.87 -15.38 25.77
C LEU A 92 9.78 -15.99 24.87
N LEU A 93 8.57 -16.12 25.41
CA LEU A 93 7.39 -16.60 24.68
C LEU A 93 7.02 -15.68 23.51
N ASN A 94 7.07 -14.35 23.71
CA ASN A 94 6.78 -13.38 22.64
C ASN A 94 7.83 -13.40 21.52
N ALA A 95 9.13 -13.52 21.86
CA ALA A 95 10.20 -13.61 20.86
C ALA A 95 10.13 -14.93 20.05
N LEU A 96 9.83 -16.04 20.73
CA LEU A 96 9.55 -17.33 20.07
C LEU A 96 8.30 -17.25 19.18
N TRP A 97 7.29 -16.48 19.58
CA TRP A 97 6.11 -16.19 18.76
C TRP A 97 6.48 -15.42 17.47
N PHE A 98 7.26 -14.35 17.55
CA PHE A 98 7.69 -13.63 16.34
C PHE A 98 8.49 -14.52 15.38
N GLY A 99 9.38 -15.37 15.92
CA GLY A 99 10.09 -16.39 15.13
C GLY A 99 9.14 -17.40 14.47
N ALA A 100 8.14 -17.88 15.20
CA ALA A 100 7.13 -18.80 14.69
C ALA A 100 6.26 -18.17 13.58
N ILE A 101 5.91 -16.89 13.68
CA ILE A 101 5.18 -16.15 12.63
C ILE A 101 6.02 -16.04 11.36
N ILE A 102 7.32 -15.75 11.47
CA ILE A 102 8.22 -15.67 10.31
C ILE A 102 8.32 -17.04 9.63
N VAL A 103 8.53 -18.11 10.40
CA VAL A 103 8.59 -19.48 9.87
C VAL A 103 7.25 -19.89 9.25
N PHE A 104 6.13 -19.58 9.90
CA PHE A 104 4.78 -19.84 9.39
C PHE A 104 4.52 -19.09 8.08
N THR A 105 4.95 -17.83 7.99
CA THR A 105 4.79 -16.99 6.78
C THR A 105 5.65 -17.52 5.62
N LEU A 106 6.89 -17.93 5.89
CA LEU A 106 7.77 -18.56 4.89
C LEU A 106 7.24 -19.93 4.43
N THR A 107 6.66 -20.70 5.36
CA THR A 107 6.06 -22.01 5.06
C THR A 107 4.75 -21.87 4.29
N LEU A 108 3.90 -20.90 4.64
CA LEU A 108 2.71 -20.52 3.88
C LEU A 108 3.06 -20.05 2.48
N ASN A 109 4.10 -19.24 2.34
CA ASN A 109 4.60 -18.79 1.04
C ASN A 109 4.97 -20.00 0.18
N PHE A 110 5.76 -20.93 0.72
CA PHE A 110 6.15 -22.16 0.02
C PHE A 110 4.97 -23.09 -0.30
N TRP A 111 3.99 -23.19 0.60
CA TRP A 111 2.82 -24.06 0.48
C TRP A 111 1.76 -23.50 -0.49
N LEU A 112 1.49 -22.19 -0.47
CA LEU A 112 0.60 -21.52 -1.43
C LEU A 112 1.10 -21.67 -2.89
N PHE A 113 2.41 -21.84 -3.08
CA PHE A 113 3.01 -22.06 -4.40
C PHE A 113 2.97 -23.50 -4.90
N ARG A 114 2.58 -24.48 -4.07
CA ARG A 114 2.42 -25.87 -4.50
C ARG A 114 0.94 -26.24 -4.69
N LYS A 115 0.62 -26.46 -5.98
CA LYS A 115 -0.57 -27.08 -6.58
C LYS A 115 -1.84 -26.22 -6.67
N GLU A 116 -2.31 -26.15 -7.92
CA GLU A 116 -3.66 -25.79 -8.39
C GLU A 116 -4.71 -26.74 -7.77
N LYS A 117 -6.02 -26.47 -7.70
CA LYS A 117 -6.95 -25.55 -8.33
C LYS A 117 -7.92 -25.17 -7.20
N THR A 118 -8.29 -23.90 -7.03
CA THR A 118 -9.02 -23.39 -5.83
C THR A 118 -8.14 -23.39 -4.56
N LEU A 119 -7.63 -22.22 -4.14
CA LEU A 119 -7.17 -22.09 -2.75
C LEU A 119 -8.42 -22.29 -1.89
N LYS A 120 -8.48 -23.42 -1.17
CA LYS A 120 -9.58 -23.85 -0.30
C LYS A 120 -10.25 -22.64 0.33
N SER A 121 -11.57 -22.48 0.13
CA SER A 121 -12.37 -21.28 0.48
C SER A 121 -11.86 -20.49 1.70
N GLY A 122 -11.55 -21.19 2.81
CA GLY A 122 -11.00 -20.57 4.02
C GLY A 122 -9.69 -19.79 3.84
N LEU A 123 -8.71 -20.28 3.09
CA LEU A 123 -7.44 -19.58 2.90
C LEU A 123 -7.59 -18.34 2.01
N TRP A 124 -8.51 -18.40 1.03
CA TRP A 124 -8.85 -17.23 0.23
C TRP A 124 -9.53 -16.16 1.09
N TRP A 125 -10.46 -16.55 1.96
CA TRP A 125 -11.11 -15.62 2.91
C TRP A 125 -10.13 -15.03 3.92
N ILE A 126 -9.19 -15.82 4.45
CA ILE A 126 -8.11 -15.30 5.31
C ILE A 126 -7.28 -14.28 4.54
N GLY A 127 -6.86 -14.60 3.32
CA GLY A 127 -6.12 -13.67 2.46
C GLY A 127 -6.91 -12.39 2.19
N PHE A 128 -8.22 -12.50 1.93
CA PHE A 128 -9.10 -11.36 1.70
C PHE A 128 -9.25 -10.47 2.94
N VAL A 129 -9.48 -11.06 4.12
CA VAL A 129 -9.54 -10.31 5.39
C VAL A 129 -8.23 -9.57 5.64
N CYS A 130 -7.09 -10.26 5.49
CA CYS A 130 -5.79 -9.62 5.61
C CYS A 130 -5.61 -8.49 4.59
N PHE A 131 -6.04 -8.69 3.34
CA PHE A 131 -6.02 -7.65 2.32
C PHE A 131 -6.80 -6.41 2.79
N ILE A 132 -8.02 -6.56 3.28
CA ILE A 132 -8.84 -5.45 3.80
C ILE A 132 -8.19 -4.77 5.02
N CYS A 133 -7.60 -5.53 5.94
CA CYS A 133 -6.93 -4.97 7.12
C CYS A 133 -5.65 -4.21 6.78
N PHE A 134 -4.91 -4.63 5.74
CA PHE A 134 -3.67 -3.97 5.33
C PHE A 134 -3.88 -2.86 4.30
N LEU A 135 -5.00 -2.86 3.58
CA LEU A 135 -5.33 -1.86 2.56
C LEU A 135 -5.26 -0.39 3.02
N PRO A 136 -5.69 -0.03 4.26
CA PRO A 136 -5.58 1.35 4.76
C PRO A 136 -4.15 1.87 4.81
N ASN A 137 -3.13 1.00 4.92
CA ASN A 137 -1.73 1.42 5.01
C ASN A 137 -1.24 2.11 3.73
N ALA A 138 -1.80 1.77 2.57
CA ALA A 138 -1.40 2.38 1.31
C ALA A 138 -1.75 3.89 1.24
N PRO A 139 -3.01 4.30 1.46
CA PRO A 139 -3.35 5.71 1.56
C PRO A 139 -2.92 6.36 2.88
N TYR A 140 -2.62 5.59 3.94
CA TYR A 140 -2.11 6.13 5.21
C TYR A 140 -0.84 6.97 5.03
N VAL A 141 0.00 6.64 4.05
CA VAL A 141 1.23 7.38 3.71
C VAL A 141 0.96 8.87 3.41
N LEU A 142 -0.25 9.23 2.95
CA LEU A 142 -0.67 10.64 2.80
C LEU A 142 -0.54 11.43 4.10
N THR A 143 -0.77 10.77 5.25
CA THR A 143 -0.73 11.40 6.57
C THR A 143 0.69 11.55 7.14
N ASP A 144 1.69 10.93 6.50
CA ASP A 144 3.08 10.97 6.95
C ASP A 144 3.78 12.29 6.63
N ILE A 145 3.14 13.20 5.90
CA ILE A 145 3.62 14.57 5.69
C ILE A 145 3.94 15.30 7.01
N ILE A 146 3.33 14.88 8.12
CA ILE A 146 3.63 15.39 9.47
C ILE A 146 5.10 15.15 9.86
N HIS A 147 5.72 14.06 9.43
CA HIS A 147 7.14 13.79 9.70
C HIS A 147 8.06 14.76 8.97
N LEU A 148 7.70 15.12 7.72
CA LEU A 148 8.39 16.15 6.95
C LEU A 148 8.32 17.52 7.64
N ILE A 149 7.15 17.89 8.16
CA ILE A 149 6.94 19.14 8.91
C ILE A 149 7.80 19.17 10.18
N ARG A 150 7.83 18.08 10.95
CA ARG A 150 8.66 17.97 12.17
C ARG A 150 10.15 18.06 11.85
N GLY A 151 10.60 17.37 10.79
CA GLY A 151 11.99 17.44 10.35
C GLY A 151 12.41 18.86 9.98
N THR A 152 11.54 19.60 9.28
CA THR A 152 11.76 20.99 8.91
C THR A 152 11.81 21.92 10.13
N SER A 153 10.93 21.71 11.10
CA SER A 153 10.78 22.58 12.28
C SER A 153 11.89 22.38 13.32
N SER A 154 12.63 21.26 13.25
CA SER A 154 13.71 20.95 14.19
C SER A 154 14.99 21.79 14.00
N GLY A 155 15.13 22.48 12.87
CA GLY A 155 16.34 23.26 12.54
C GLY A 155 17.61 22.42 12.28
N LEU A 156 17.52 21.09 12.42
CA LEU A 156 18.65 20.15 12.27
C LEU A 156 19.11 19.98 10.81
N ILE A 157 18.24 20.25 9.85
CA ILE A 157 18.48 20.03 8.42
C ILE A 157 18.37 21.38 7.70
N PRO A 158 19.34 21.78 6.86
CA PRO A 158 19.24 22.99 6.07
C PRO A 158 17.98 22.99 5.20
N THR A 159 17.26 24.12 5.16
CA THR A 159 15.95 24.24 4.48
C THR A 159 16.02 23.84 3.00
N TRP A 160 17.12 24.10 2.31
CA TRP A 160 17.29 23.71 0.92
C TRP A 160 17.39 22.19 0.72
N VAL A 161 17.98 21.45 1.68
CA VAL A 161 18.03 19.97 1.64
C VAL A 161 16.62 19.42 1.83
N VAL A 162 15.85 19.99 2.76
CA VAL A 162 14.44 19.63 2.94
C VAL A 162 13.67 19.87 1.63
N ALA A 163 13.78 21.07 1.07
CA ALA A 163 13.02 21.48 -0.10
C ALA A 163 13.37 20.69 -1.37
N LEU A 164 14.66 20.45 -1.63
CA LEU A 164 15.11 19.83 -2.89
C LEU A 164 15.26 18.31 -2.82
N VAL A 165 15.40 17.73 -1.63
CA VAL A 165 15.60 16.28 -1.46
C VAL A 165 14.39 15.64 -0.78
N PHE A 166 14.03 16.10 0.41
CA PHE A 166 13.01 15.42 1.21
C PHE A 166 11.59 15.66 0.71
N ILE A 167 11.24 16.87 0.26
CA ILE A 167 9.91 17.13 -0.31
C ILE A 167 9.67 16.24 -1.56
N PRO A 168 10.53 16.25 -2.61
CA PRO A 168 10.33 15.39 -3.77
C PRO A 168 10.31 13.89 -3.42
N LEU A 169 11.15 13.47 -2.48
CA LEU A 169 11.16 12.08 -1.99
C LEU A 169 9.80 11.70 -1.36
N HIS A 170 9.26 12.55 -0.48
CA HIS A 170 7.98 12.28 0.18
C HIS A 170 6.81 12.32 -0.80
N VAL A 171 6.77 13.31 -1.69
CA VAL A 171 5.73 13.41 -2.72
C VAL A 171 5.75 12.18 -3.63
N THR A 172 6.94 11.72 -4.03
CA THR A 172 7.10 10.51 -4.84
C THR A 172 6.64 9.26 -4.07
N ALA A 173 7.04 9.11 -2.81
CA ALA A 173 6.63 7.98 -1.99
C ALA A 173 5.11 7.95 -1.76
N ILE A 174 4.50 9.10 -1.51
CA ILE A 174 3.03 9.26 -1.38
C ILE A 174 2.35 8.88 -2.70
N ALA A 175 2.83 9.40 -3.83
CA ALA A 175 2.25 9.12 -5.15
C ALA A 175 2.32 7.62 -5.49
N VAL A 176 3.47 6.99 -5.22
CA VAL A 176 3.67 5.55 -5.47
C VAL A 176 2.84 4.69 -4.52
N ALA A 177 2.76 5.04 -3.22
CA ALA A 177 1.92 4.35 -2.25
C ALA A 177 0.43 4.47 -2.59
N PHE A 178 0.00 5.65 -3.03
CA PHE A 178 -1.38 5.87 -3.44
C PHE A 178 -1.70 5.18 -4.76
N GLU A 179 -0.75 5.10 -5.70
CA GLU A 179 -0.92 4.28 -6.90
C GLU A 179 -1.05 2.80 -6.54
N ALA A 180 -0.29 2.29 -5.56
CA ALA A 180 -0.46 0.93 -5.05
C ALA A 180 -1.86 0.70 -4.47
N TYR A 181 -2.44 1.69 -3.78
CA TYR A 181 -3.84 1.66 -3.34
C TYR A 181 -4.82 1.56 -4.54
N VAL A 182 -4.65 2.41 -5.55
CA VAL A 182 -5.51 2.45 -6.75
C VAL A 182 -5.45 1.12 -7.50
N LEU A 183 -4.24 0.60 -7.75
CA LEU A 183 -4.03 -0.66 -8.44
C LEU A 183 -4.62 -1.85 -7.66
N SER A 184 -4.55 -1.82 -6.33
CA SER A 184 -5.15 -2.85 -5.47
C SER A 184 -6.67 -2.94 -5.66
N ILE A 185 -7.35 -1.79 -5.68
CA ILE A 185 -8.79 -1.71 -5.89
C ILE A 185 -9.16 -2.07 -7.34
N LEU A 186 -8.38 -1.64 -8.33
CA LEU A 186 -8.59 -2.02 -9.72
C LEU A 186 -8.51 -3.55 -9.92
N ASN A 187 -7.56 -4.22 -9.26
CA ASN A 187 -7.46 -5.68 -9.30
C ASN A 187 -8.70 -6.36 -8.72
N LEU A 188 -9.22 -5.83 -7.61
CA LEU A 188 -10.49 -6.31 -7.03
C LEU A 188 -11.67 -6.04 -7.97
N ASN A 189 -11.72 -4.86 -8.59
CA ASN A 189 -12.79 -4.50 -9.52
C ASN A 189 -12.84 -5.43 -10.73
N ASP A 190 -11.68 -5.78 -11.28
CA ASP A 190 -11.60 -6.73 -12.40
C ASP A 190 -12.15 -8.10 -11.98
N TYR A 191 -11.77 -8.58 -10.79
CA TYR A 191 -12.33 -9.81 -10.22
C TYR A 191 -13.84 -9.74 -9.98
N LEU A 192 -14.36 -8.60 -9.49
CA LEU A 192 -15.79 -8.39 -9.29
C LEU A 192 -16.56 -8.31 -10.61
N ARG A 193 -15.98 -7.72 -11.66
CA ARG A 193 -16.59 -7.67 -13.00
C ARG A 193 -16.87 -9.07 -13.54
N GLU A 194 -15.94 -9.99 -13.34
CA GLU A 194 -16.07 -11.38 -13.80
C GLU A 194 -17.06 -12.20 -12.97
N ARG A 195 -17.22 -11.92 -11.67
CA ARG A 195 -17.95 -12.77 -10.72
C ARG A 195 -19.33 -12.24 -10.31
N ALA A 196 -19.47 -10.94 -10.13
CA ALA A 196 -20.66 -10.28 -9.59
C ALA A 196 -21.27 -9.25 -10.56
N GLY A 197 -20.50 -8.80 -11.55
CA GLY A 197 -20.94 -7.84 -12.57
C GLY A 197 -20.64 -6.39 -12.21
N LYS A 198 -20.87 -5.49 -13.18
CA LYS A 198 -20.42 -4.08 -13.11
C LYS A 198 -21.14 -3.24 -12.04
N LEU A 199 -22.36 -3.62 -11.65
CA LEU A 199 -23.17 -2.87 -10.69
C LEU A 199 -22.56 -2.84 -9.28
N TRP A 200 -21.78 -3.88 -8.91
CA TRP A 200 -21.17 -3.99 -7.58
C TRP A 200 -19.89 -3.19 -7.41
N ILE A 201 -19.33 -2.64 -8.50
CA ILE A 201 -18.04 -1.93 -8.46
C ILE A 201 -18.12 -0.68 -7.59
N LEU A 202 -19.09 0.20 -7.87
CA LEU A 202 -19.21 1.47 -7.13
C LEU A 202 -19.50 1.25 -5.64
N PRO A 203 -20.47 0.39 -5.23
CA PRO A 203 -20.66 0.07 -3.82
C PRO A 203 -19.40 -0.49 -3.14
N THR A 204 -18.65 -1.36 -3.80
CA THR A 204 -17.41 -1.90 -3.23
C THR A 204 -16.32 -0.85 -3.10
N GLU A 205 -16.12 0.02 -4.11
CA GLU A 205 -15.16 1.14 -4.05
C GLU A 205 -15.47 2.06 -2.85
N LEU A 206 -16.73 2.48 -2.70
CA LEU A 206 -17.15 3.34 -1.59
C LEU A 206 -16.96 2.65 -0.24
N THR A 207 -17.30 1.36 -0.14
CA THR A 207 -17.10 0.59 1.10
C THR A 207 -15.61 0.51 1.46
N ILE A 208 -14.74 0.27 0.48
CA ILE A 208 -13.30 0.22 0.68
C ILE A 208 -12.73 1.56 1.13
N HIS A 209 -13.18 2.68 0.54
CA HIS A 209 -12.75 4.01 0.98
C HIS A 209 -13.17 4.28 2.42
N LEU A 210 -14.39 3.86 2.80
CA LEU A 210 -14.88 4.01 4.16
C LEU A 210 -14.08 3.18 5.16
N LEU A 211 -13.85 1.89 4.86
CA LEU A 211 -13.02 1.02 5.69
C LEU A 211 -11.57 1.52 5.79
N SER A 212 -11.04 2.07 4.70
CA SER A 212 -9.70 2.69 4.68
C SER A 212 -9.65 3.94 5.55
N ALA A 213 -10.66 4.81 5.49
CA ALA A 213 -10.75 5.99 6.33
C ALA A 213 -10.85 5.65 7.83
N ILE A 214 -11.65 4.64 8.18
CA ILE A 214 -11.70 4.10 9.54
C ILE A 214 -10.33 3.55 9.94
N GLY A 215 -9.70 2.70 9.11
CA GLY A 215 -8.38 2.13 9.40
C GLY A 215 -7.29 3.19 9.61
N ILE A 216 -7.27 4.23 8.79
CA ILE A 216 -6.36 5.38 8.96
C ILE A 216 -6.63 6.08 10.29
N TYR A 217 -7.90 6.30 10.65
CA TYR A 217 -8.25 6.94 11.91
C TYR A 217 -7.78 6.11 13.12
N LEU A 218 -8.07 4.81 13.11
CA LEU A 218 -7.65 3.88 14.17
C LEU A 218 -6.13 3.86 14.32
N GLY A 219 -5.39 3.80 13.20
CA GLY A 219 -3.93 3.82 13.23
C GLY A 219 -3.33 5.17 13.65
N ARG A 220 -3.91 6.30 13.21
CA ARG A 220 -3.32 7.62 13.45
C ARG A 220 -3.67 8.23 14.80
N PHE A 221 -4.92 8.08 15.23
CA PHE A 221 -5.43 8.72 16.44
C PHE A 221 -5.47 7.79 17.64
N LEU A 222 -5.91 6.53 17.44
CA LEU A 222 -5.94 5.53 18.51
C LEU A 222 -4.62 4.74 18.62
N ARG A 223 -3.72 4.89 17.64
CA ARG A 223 -2.40 4.22 17.58
C ARG A 223 -2.49 2.69 17.58
N PHE A 224 -3.60 2.15 17.08
CA PHE A 224 -3.72 0.71 16.86
C PHE A 224 -2.86 0.28 15.68
N ASN A 225 -2.09 -0.78 15.88
CA ASN A 225 -1.35 -1.48 14.86
C ASN A 225 -2.17 -2.68 14.37
N SER A 226 -1.84 -3.19 13.18
CA SER A 226 -2.52 -4.37 12.62
C SER A 226 -2.43 -5.63 13.49
N TRP A 227 -1.47 -5.70 14.44
CA TRP A 227 -1.33 -6.82 15.38
C TRP A 227 -2.25 -6.71 16.61
N ASP A 228 -2.76 -5.51 16.94
CA ASP A 228 -3.63 -5.31 18.12
C ASP A 228 -4.99 -6.00 17.93
N VAL A 229 -5.45 -6.13 16.68
CA VAL A 229 -6.67 -6.89 16.32
C VAL A 229 -6.56 -8.37 16.70
N VAL A 230 -5.35 -8.93 16.67
CA VAL A 230 -5.10 -10.34 16.97
C VAL A 230 -5.00 -10.56 18.49
N VAL A 231 -4.53 -9.57 19.23
CA VAL A 231 -4.16 -9.70 20.64
C VAL A 231 -5.28 -9.26 21.56
N ASP A 232 -5.99 -8.21 21.18
CA ASP A 232 -7.12 -7.69 21.93
C ASP A 232 -8.23 -7.21 20.98
N PRO A 233 -8.92 -8.14 20.29
CA PRO A 233 -9.99 -7.80 19.36
C PRO A 233 -11.14 -7.05 20.04
N THR A 234 -11.41 -7.33 21.32
CA THR A 234 -12.52 -6.74 22.06
C THR A 234 -12.31 -5.24 22.29
N SER A 235 -11.10 -4.83 22.72
CA SER A 235 -10.83 -3.40 22.92
C SER A 235 -10.79 -2.63 21.61
N VAL A 236 -10.30 -3.23 20.52
CA VAL A 236 -10.33 -2.61 19.19
C VAL A 236 -11.76 -2.39 18.73
N VAL A 237 -12.64 -3.38 18.86
CA VAL A 237 -14.06 -3.25 18.48
C VAL A 237 -14.76 -2.22 19.36
N ALA A 238 -14.61 -2.29 20.69
CA ALA A 238 -15.24 -1.34 21.61
C ALA A 238 -14.79 0.10 21.35
N SER A 239 -13.49 0.30 21.12
CA SER A 239 -12.94 1.63 20.80
C SER A 239 -13.43 2.13 19.45
N THR A 240 -13.54 1.24 18.45
CA THR A 240 -14.08 1.59 17.13
C THR A 240 -15.55 1.99 17.22
N LEU A 241 -16.38 1.25 17.95
CA LEU A 241 -17.79 1.58 18.15
C LEU A 241 -17.96 2.92 18.89
N ASN A 242 -17.19 3.14 19.96
CA ASN A 242 -17.22 4.42 20.68
C ASN A 242 -16.78 5.60 19.79
N THR A 243 -15.81 5.35 18.91
CA THR A 243 -15.33 6.31 17.91
C THR A 243 -16.44 6.68 16.92
N LEU A 244 -17.17 5.69 16.41
CA LEU A 244 -18.26 5.91 15.45
C LEU A 244 -19.46 6.64 16.07
N THR A 245 -19.66 6.55 17.39
CA THR A 245 -20.71 7.29 18.12
C THR A 245 -20.32 8.74 18.43
N SER A 246 -19.04 9.08 18.32
CA SER A 246 -18.51 10.40 18.68
C SER A 246 -18.47 11.37 17.48
N LYS A 247 -18.96 12.61 17.66
CA LYS A 247 -19.07 13.61 16.58
C LYS A 247 -17.73 14.00 15.92
N ARG A 248 -16.69 14.21 16.73
CA ARG A 248 -15.36 14.65 16.23
C ARG A 248 -14.66 13.56 15.40
N PRO A 249 -14.49 12.32 15.89
CA PRO A 249 -13.93 11.24 15.09
C PRO A 249 -14.70 10.97 13.80
N LEU A 250 -16.03 10.97 13.87
CA LEU A 250 -16.87 10.74 12.70
C LEU A 250 -16.65 11.81 11.61
N ALA A 251 -16.49 13.08 11.99
CA ALA A 251 -16.16 14.15 11.06
C ALA A 251 -14.79 13.94 10.39
N VAL A 252 -13.78 13.52 11.16
CA VAL A 252 -12.44 13.21 10.61
C VAL A 252 -12.52 12.05 9.62
N ILE A 253 -13.20 10.96 9.98
CA ILE A 253 -13.41 9.80 9.10
C ILE A 253 -14.15 10.21 7.83
N GLY A 254 -15.20 11.03 7.93
CA GLY A 254 -15.96 11.53 6.78
C GLY A 254 -15.12 12.37 5.83
N VAL A 255 -14.29 13.28 6.36
CA VAL A 255 -13.36 14.08 5.55
C VAL A 255 -12.30 13.19 4.91
N THR A 256 -11.71 12.26 5.66
CA THR A 256 -10.74 11.30 5.11
C THR A 256 -11.37 10.45 4.00
N PHE A 257 -12.59 9.94 4.20
CA PHE A 257 -13.35 9.21 3.19
C PHE A 257 -13.51 10.02 1.90
N LEU A 258 -13.94 11.28 2.01
CA LEU A 258 -14.11 12.16 0.84
C LEU A 258 -12.78 12.37 0.10
N ILE A 259 -11.70 12.66 0.84
CA ILE A 259 -10.36 12.82 0.26
C ILE A 259 -9.95 11.55 -0.48
N LEU A 260 -10.11 10.38 0.13
CA LEU A 260 -9.76 9.09 -0.50
C LEU A 260 -10.57 8.84 -1.76
N ALA A 261 -11.89 9.05 -1.71
CA ALA A 261 -12.78 8.83 -2.85
C ALA A 261 -12.43 9.75 -4.03
N VAL A 262 -12.19 11.04 -3.77
CA VAL A 262 -11.83 12.02 -4.82
C VAL A 262 -10.46 11.71 -5.42
N LEU A 263 -9.44 11.53 -4.57
CA LEU A 263 -8.08 11.21 -5.04
C LEU A 263 -8.06 9.88 -5.81
N TYR A 264 -8.77 8.87 -5.32
CA TYR A 264 -8.89 7.59 -6.01
C TYR A 264 -9.54 7.76 -7.37
N TRP A 265 -10.65 8.51 -7.46
CA TRP A 265 -11.32 8.75 -8.73
C TRP A 265 -10.40 9.41 -9.74
N VAL A 266 -9.68 10.47 -9.35
CA VAL A 266 -8.70 11.16 -10.22
C VAL A 266 -7.61 10.20 -10.68
N MET A 267 -6.95 9.52 -9.75
CA MET A 267 -5.84 8.62 -10.07
C MET A 267 -6.29 7.44 -10.92
N LYS A 268 -7.48 6.89 -10.66
CA LYS A 268 -8.09 5.85 -11.50
C LYS A 268 -8.23 6.30 -12.96
N GLN A 269 -8.65 7.54 -13.23
CA GLN A 269 -8.72 8.04 -14.61
C GLN A 269 -7.33 8.13 -15.24
N ILE A 270 -6.34 8.63 -14.49
CA ILE A 270 -4.96 8.72 -14.96
C ILE A 270 -4.41 7.33 -15.29
N THR A 271 -4.53 6.36 -14.37
CA THR A 271 -4.03 4.99 -14.56
C THR A 271 -4.69 4.31 -15.76
N LEU A 272 -6.01 4.43 -15.92
CA LEU A 272 -6.72 3.85 -17.06
C LEU A 272 -6.35 4.53 -18.38
N GLY A 273 -6.23 5.86 -18.39
CA GLY A 273 -5.78 6.62 -19.56
C GLY A 273 -4.36 6.26 -19.99
N LEU A 274 -3.43 6.11 -19.03
CA LEU A 274 -2.06 5.66 -19.30
C LEU A 274 -2.05 4.23 -19.85
N ARG A 275 -2.83 3.31 -19.29
CA ARG A 275 -2.95 1.93 -19.81
C ARG A 275 -3.44 1.92 -21.26
N LEU A 276 -4.46 2.72 -21.58
CA LEU A 276 -4.97 2.87 -22.94
C LEU A 276 -3.90 3.43 -23.88
N ARG A 277 -3.20 4.50 -23.47
CA ARG A 277 -2.12 5.10 -24.26
C ARG A 277 -0.99 4.10 -24.55
N PHE A 278 -0.57 3.33 -23.56
CA PHE A 278 0.44 2.28 -23.77
C PHE A 278 -0.05 1.14 -24.66
N TYR A 279 -1.33 0.77 -24.57
CA TYR A 279 -1.93 -0.24 -25.44
C TYR A 279 -1.94 0.20 -26.90
N LEU A 280 -2.37 1.45 -27.17
CA LEU A 280 -2.37 2.04 -28.52
C LEU A 280 -0.96 2.23 -29.07
N ALA A 281 -0.02 2.72 -28.25
CA ALA A 281 1.37 2.89 -28.66
C ALA A 281 2.03 1.57 -29.08
N LYS A 282 1.70 0.45 -28.41
CA LYS A 282 2.15 -0.90 -28.83
C LYS A 282 1.60 -1.34 -30.18
N GLN A 283 0.47 -0.77 -30.60
CA GLN A 283 -0.13 -0.99 -31.92
C GLN A 283 0.33 0.04 -32.96
N GLY A 284 1.26 0.93 -32.60
CA GLY A 284 1.74 2.02 -33.46
C GLY A 284 0.69 3.11 -33.70
N ILE A 285 -0.32 3.23 -32.86
CA ILE A 285 -1.40 4.21 -32.97
C ILE A 285 -1.16 5.32 -31.95
N ASP A 286 -1.04 6.57 -32.41
CA ASP A 286 -1.11 7.72 -31.51
C ASP A 286 -2.56 7.93 -31.07
N ILE A 287 -2.77 8.29 -29.81
CA ILE A 287 -4.10 8.55 -29.25
C ILE A 287 -4.80 9.72 -29.95
N PHE A 288 -4.03 10.66 -30.51
CA PHE A 288 -4.56 11.78 -31.30
C PHE A 288 -5.08 11.35 -32.67
N ASP A 289 -4.61 10.24 -33.22
CA ASP A 289 -5.04 9.72 -34.53
C ASP A 289 -6.22 8.74 -34.41
N LEU A 290 -6.55 8.31 -33.19
CA LEU A 290 -7.61 7.33 -32.92
C LEU A 290 -8.97 7.75 -33.49
N PRO A 291 -9.45 9.01 -33.38
CA PRO A 291 -10.75 9.40 -33.92
C PRO A 291 -10.82 9.22 -35.45
N ASN A 292 -9.77 9.62 -36.17
CA ASN A 292 -9.70 9.49 -37.61
C ASN A 292 -9.71 8.01 -38.03
N LYS A 293 -8.98 7.18 -37.29
CA LYS A 293 -8.91 5.74 -37.56
C LYS A 293 -10.25 5.03 -37.33
N LEU A 294 -11.00 5.43 -36.30
CA LEU A 294 -12.35 4.91 -36.04
C LEU A 294 -13.34 5.33 -37.13
N GLN A 295 -13.24 6.56 -37.64
CA GLN A 295 -14.05 7.02 -38.77
C GLN A 295 -13.75 6.23 -40.04
N THR A 296 -12.47 5.95 -40.34
CA THR A 296 -12.11 5.15 -41.52
C THR A 296 -12.61 3.71 -41.43
N ILE A 297 -12.60 3.09 -40.24
CA ILE A 297 -13.11 1.73 -40.03
C ILE A 297 -14.64 1.71 -40.19
N SER A 298 -15.34 2.66 -39.56
CA SER A 298 -16.79 2.78 -39.67
C SER A 298 -17.27 3.05 -41.10
N ALA A 299 -16.54 3.89 -41.85
CA ALA A 299 -16.83 4.13 -43.27
C ALA A 299 -16.62 2.86 -44.11
N ALA A 300 -15.57 2.08 -43.85
CA ALA A 300 -15.29 0.84 -44.56
C ALA A 300 -16.34 -0.26 -44.27
N GLU A 301 -16.82 -0.38 -43.03
CA GLU A 301 -17.91 -1.31 -42.67
C GLU A 301 -19.24 -0.92 -43.36
N SER A 302 -19.59 0.38 -43.38
CA SER A 302 -20.82 0.83 -44.05
C SER A 302 -20.81 0.57 -45.56
N ALA A 303 -19.65 0.74 -46.22
CA ALA A 303 -19.50 0.47 -47.65
C ALA A 303 -19.60 -1.03 -47.96
N SER A 304 -19.08 -1.87 -47.07
CA SER A 304 -19.17 -3.34 -47.16
C SER A 304 -20.61 -3.84 -47.07
N GLU A 305 -21.43 -3.28 -46.18
CA GLU A 305 -22.84 -3.66 -46.03
C GLU A 305 -23.69 -3.28 -47.26
N THR A 306 -23.46 -2.10 -47.85
CA THR A 306 -24.16 -1.66 -49.08
C THR A 306 -23.82 -2.46 -50.34
N HIS A 307 -22.74 -3.26 -50.34
CA HIS A 307 -22.36 -4.11 -51.47
C HIS A 307 -22.89 -5.55 -51.35
N LEU A 308 -23.51 -5.91 -50.22
CA LEU A 308 -24.11 -7.23 -49.96
C LEU A 308 -25.65 -7.23 -50.09
N GLU A 309 -26.28 -6.06 -50.28
CA GLU A 309 -27.69 -5.89 -50.68
C GLU A 309 -27.82 -5.74 -52.22
#